data_AF-A0A355BT24-F1
#
_entry.id   AF-A0A355BT24-F1
#
_cell.length_a   1.000
_cell.length_b   1.000
_cell.length_c   1.000
_cell.angle_alpha   90.00
_cell.angle_beta   90.00
_cell.angle_gamma   90.00
#
_symmetry.space_group_name_H-M   'P 1'
#
loop_
_entity.id
_entity.type
_entity.pdbx_description
1 polymer ?
#
loop_
_entity_poly.entity_id
_entity_poly.type
_entity_poly.pdbx_seq_one_letter_code
_entity_poly.pdbx_strand_id
1 'polypeptide(L)'
;FEEIEYTDAAYEAELERIRTKFTPLVKICKEYGTAMRIGTNHGSLSDRIMSRYGDTPLGMVESALEFLRICEDLNYYNVVLSMKASNPQVMIQAYRLLVQKLDEEQLKPYPLHLGVTEAGDGEDGRIKSSVGIGTLLEDGLGDTIRVSLTEEPEAEVPVCIELADRYKTRSPHAPIPEIQQYPVNPYAYTRRESRTVALIGGHQVPRVVGDLSHRDTITPASLFAFGYQYAVALDKWNITDMACDYVYTGLKPVDFDIPGTLAVICDHALWVKQKSRLRTYPMFTLAEFKAAAEKSSEVNFVSASLSGITDENLRLLQADPTVVLVIETANLHGYAEQRRLFVDLMVKGVTLPVIVRRSYQELPAERFQLFAATDLGGLLIDGLGDGVWISAHGCGSDKFINETAFNILQATRTRISKTEYISCPSCGRTLFDLQETTAKIRSRTNHLKGVKIGIMGCIVNGPGEMADADYGYVGSGPGRITLYRSKTVVKKNVPSAQAVDALIDLIREDGNWIESTDLQ
;
A
#
# COMPACT_ATOMS: atom_id res chain seq x y z
N PHE A 1 21.71 -13.15 15.71
CA PHE A 1 20.86 -12.83 16.86
C PHE A 1 20.81 -14.07 17.72
N GLU A 2 21.27 -13.98 18.96
CA GLU A 2 21.12 -15.05 19.95
C GLU A 2 19.70 -14.95 20.52
N GLU A 3 18.96 -16.05 20.61
CA GLU A 3 17.68 -16.07 21.32
C GLU A 3 17.96 -15.96 22.82
N ILE A 4 17.90 -14.73 23.33
CA ILE A 4 18.02 -14.45 24.77
C ILE A 4 16.59 -14.36 25.31
N GLU A 5 16.17 -15.35 26.11
CA GLU A 5 14.96 -15.20 26.92
C GLU A 5 15.25 -14.26 28.09
N TYR A 6 14.58 -13.12 28.11
CA TYR A 6 14.66 -12.18 29.22
C TYR A 6 13.66 -12.55 30.31
N THR A 7 14.15 -12.80 31.53
CA THR A 7 13.29 -12.84 32.72
C THR A 7 12.79 -11.42 33.05
N ASP A 8 11.69 -11.29 33.78
CA ASP A 8 11.18 -9.98 34.22
C ASP A 8 12.26 -9.16 34.96
N ALA A 9 13.07 -9.82 35.81
CA ALA A 9 14.16 -9.18 36.51
C ALA A 9 15.28 -8.70 35.57
N ALA A 10 15.61 -9.46 34.53
CA ALA A 10 16.60 -9.07 33.53
C ALA A 10 16.10 -7.90 32.67
N TYR A 11 14.80 -7.88 32.34
CA TYR A 11 14.18 -6.79 31.62
C TYR A 11 14.19 -5.49 32.43
N GLU A 12 13.80 -5.55 33.71
CA GLU A 12 13.83 -4.38 34.61
C GLU A 12 15.24 -3.84 34.80
N ALA A 13 16.24 -4.71 34.96
CA ALA A 13 17.63 -4.30 35.04
C ALA A 13 18.10 -3.57 33.77
N GLU A 14 17.60 -3.98 32.60
CA GLU A 14 17.90 -3.32 31.33
C GLU A 14 17.19 -1.96 31.22
N LEU A 15 15.96 -1.82 31.71
CA LEU A 15 15.28 -0.53 31.82
C LEU A 15 16.04 0.46 32.69
N GLU A 16 16.55 0.01 33.84
CA GLU A 16 17.34 0.88 34.72
C GLU A 16 18.68 1.28 34.08
N ARG A 17 19.29 0.37 33.33
CA ARG A 17 20.49 0.66 32.52
C ARG A 17 20.20 1.73 31.46
N ILE A 18 19.06 1.64 30.78
CA ILE A 18 18.62 2.64 29.80
C ILE A 18 18.39 3.97 30.48
N ARG A 19 17.65 4.00 31.59
CA ARG A 19 17.43 5.22 32.39
C ARG A 19 18.74 5.90 32.75
N THR A 20 19.71 5.14 33.28
CA THR A 20 21.03 5.66 33.65
C THR A 20 21.76 6.29 32.47
N LYS A 21 21.73 5.66 31.29
CA LYS A 21 22.42 6.15 30.09
C LYS A 21 21.69 7.30 29.39
N PHE A 22 20.36 7.31 29.42
CA PHE A 22 19.53 8.25 28.70
C PHE A 22 19.30 9.56 29.47
N THR A 23 19.20 9.49 30.80
CA THR A 23 18.97 10.65 31.68
C THR A 23 19.92 11.83 31.43
N PRO A 24 21.25 11.63 31.23
CA PRO A 24 22.16 12.74 30.92
C PRO A 24 21.75 13.51 29.66
N LEU A 25 21.35 12.81 28.59
CA LEU A 25 20.88 13.44 27.35
C LEU A 25 19.61 14.24 27.59
N VAL A 26 18.63 13.67 28.31
CA VAL A 26 17.37 14.37 28.64
C VAL A 26 17.64 15.65 29.41
N LYS A 27 18.55 15.63 30.40
CA LYS A 27 18.93 16.81 31.17
C LYS A 27 19.59 17.88 30.32
N ILE A 28 20.49 17.51 29.41
CA ILE A 28 21.12 18.43 28.46
C ILE A 28 20.05 19.05 27.53
N CYS A 29 19.19 18.23 26.92
CA CYS A 29 18.12 18.75 26.07
C CYS A 29 17.19 19.71 26.84
N LYS A 30 16.89 19.39 28.10
CA LYS A 30 16.09 20.24 28.99
C LYS A 30 16.79 21.57 29.31
N GLU A 31 18.09 21.54 29.62
CA GLU A 31 18.91 22.73 29.92
C GLU A 31 18.96 23.70 28.74
N TYR A 32 19.14 23.18 27.53
CA TYR A 32 19.25 23.99 26.31
C TYR A 32 17.93 24.25 25.59
N GLY A 33 16.81 23.72 26.10
CA GLY A 33 15.50 23.85 25.46
C GLY A 33 15.39 23.16 24.10
N THR A 34 16.26 22.18 23.82
CA THR A 34 16.30 21.43 22.57
C THR A 34 15.17 20.42 22.51
N ALA A 35 14.51 20.25 21.37
CA ALA A 35 13.54 19.17 21.16
C ALA A 35 14.22 17.85 20.79
N MET A 36 13.62 16.73 21.18
CA MET A 36 14.16 15.39 20.93
C MET A 36 13.12 14.53 20.23
N ARG A 37 13.51 13.84 19.15
CA ARG A 37 12.67 12.83 18.53
C ARG A 37 13.02 11.44 19.07
N ILE A 38 12.08 10.78 19.71
CA ILE A 38 12.17 9.35 20.05
C ILE A 38 11.57 8.58 18.87
N GLY A 39 12.43 7.89 18.12
CA GLY A 39 12.02 7.18 16.91
C GLY A 39 12.29 5.70 17.02
N THR A 40 11.26 4.89 16.81
CA THR A 40 11.38 3.45 16.64
C THR A 40 11.34 3.10 15.16
N ASN A 41 12.32 2.31 14.71
CA ASN A 41 12.30 1.68 13.39
C ASN A 41 12.06 0.18 13.58
N HIS A 42 11.15 -0.40 12.80
CA HIS A 42 10.79 -1.82 12.86
C HIS A 42 12.02 -2.73 12.70
N GLY A 43 12.91 -2.41 11.77
CA GLY A 43 14.12 -3.20 11.49
C GLY A 43 15.20 -3.17 12.59
N SER A 44 15.09 -2.31 13.61
CA SER A 44 16.13 -2.11 14.63
C SER A 44 15.59 -2.23 16.06
N LEU A 45 14.53 -3.04 16.26
CA LEU A 45 14.05 -3.35 17.60
C LEU A 45 15.13 -4.09 18.39
N SER A 46 15.31 -3.69 19.65
CA SER A 46 16.28 -4.31 20.54
C SER A 46 15.89 -5.73 20.94
N ASP A 47 16.87 -6.57 21.24
CA ASP A 47 16.65 -7.98 21.60
C ASP A 47 15.65 -8.15 22.77
N ARG A 48 15.66 -7.24 23.76
CA ARG A 48 14.69 -7.25 24.87
C ARG A 48 13.24 -7.05 24.41
N ILE A 49 13.02 -6.14 23.45
CA ILE A 49 11.69 -5.83 22.91
C ILE A 49 11.24 -6.99 22.05
N MET A 50 12.13 -7.49 21.20
CA MET A 50 11.88 -8.66 20.34
C MET A 50 11.52 -9.90 21.18
N SER A 51 12.22 -10.14 22.29
CA SER A 51 11.94 -11.25 23.20
C SER A 51 10.58 -11.11 23.89
N ARG A 52 10.20 -9.92 24.36
CA ARG A 52 8.99 -9.70 25.15
C ARG A 52 7.72 -9.47 24.32
N TYR A 53 7.82 -8.74 23.22
CA TYR A 53 6.69 -8.28 22.41
C TYR A 53 6.72 -8.76 20.95
N GLY A 54 7.83 -9.39 20.53
CA GLY A 54 8.01 -9.84 19.15
C GLY A 54 8.26 -8.69 18.16
N ASP A 55 8.38 -9.08 16.89
CA ASP A 55 8.47 -8.18 15.73
C ASP A 55 7.07 -7.67 15.37
N THR A 56 6.49 -6.82 16.23
CA THR A 56 5.08 -6.42 16.16
C THR A 56 4.89 -4.90 16.28
N PRO A 57 3.75 -4.35 15.82
CA PRO A 57 3.40 -2.95 16.09
C PRO A 57 3.45 -2.60 17.58
N LEU A 58 3.03 -3.51 18.46
CA LEU A 58 3.11 -3.31 19.91
C LEU A 58 4.56 -3.22 20.39
N GLY A 59 5.44 -4.10 19.90
CA GLY A 59 6.87 -4.02 20.21
C GLY A 59 7.48 -2.68 19.80
N MET A 60 7.07 -2.13 18.64
CA MET A 60 7.52 -0.80 18.22
C MET A 60 7.06 0.31 19.18
N VAL A 61 5.80 0.25 19.60
CA VAL A 61 5.20 1.22 20.52
C VAL A 61 5.90 1.17 21.88
N GLU A 62 6.02 -0.01 22.49
CA GLU A 62 6.69 -0.17 23.79
C GLU A 62 8.15 0.28 23.74
N SER A 63 8.86 -0.01 22.64
CA SER A 63 10.22 0.49 22.42
C SER A 63 10.32 2.01 22.54
N ALA A 64 9.33 2.78 22.07
CA ALA A 64 9.33 4.24 22.26
C ALA A 64 8.87 4.64 23.67
N LEU A 65 7.84 3.97 24.20
CA LEU A 65 7.26 4.30 25.51
C LEU A 65 8.27 4.10 26.65
N GLU A 66 9.19 3.13 26.56
CA GLU A 66 10.30 2.99 27.53
C GLU A 66 11.11 4.28 27.69
N PHE A 67 11.46 4.95 26.59
CA PHE A 67 12.20 6.22 26.63
C PHE A 67 11.29 7.40 26.99
N LEU A 68 10.03 7.38 26.56
CA LEU A 68 9.06 8.43 26.86
C LEU A 68 8.74 8.51 28.35
N ARG A 69 8.52 7.36 29.00
CA ARG A 69 8.28 7.26 30.46
C ARG A 69 9.44 7.88 31.26
N ILE A 70 10.69 7.69 30.80
CA ILE A 70 11.87 8.36 31.41
C ILE A 70 11.81 9.90 31.21
N CYS A 71 11.38 10.37 30.05
CA CYS A 71 11.22 11.81 29.79
C CYS A 71 10.14 12.43 30.70
N GLU A 72 9.01 11.76 30.85
CA GLU A 72 7.90 12.15 31.72
C GLU A 72 8.35 12.27 33.19
N ASP A 73 9.05 11.26 33.71
CA ASP A 73 9.60 11.28 35.09
C ASP A 73 10.56 12.46 35.32
N LEU A 74 11.34 12.81 34.29
CA LEU A 74 12.28 13.93 34.33
C LEU A 74 11.61 15.28 34.00
N ASN A 75 10.27 15.29 33.84
CA ASN A 75 9.48 16.45 33.47
C ASN A 75 10.04 17.14 32.21
N TYR A 76 10.34 16.36 31.17
CA TYR A 76 10.84 16.83 29.89
C TYR A 76 9.83 16.48 28.80
N TYR A 77 9.27 17.51 28.17
CA TYR A 77 8.10 17.37 27.28
C TYR A 77 8.36 17.83 25.84
N ASN A 78 9.57 18.30 25.53
CA ASN A 78 9.96 18.70 24.17
C ASN A 78 10.29 17.45 23.35
N VAL A 79 9.30 16.57 23.18
CA VAL A 79 9.44 15.26 22.54
C VAL A 79 8.58 15.19 21.28
N VAL A 80 9.11 14.56 20.24
CA VAL A 80 8.40 14.14 19.03
C VAL A 80 8.51 12.62 18.92
N LEU A 81 7.45 11.92 18.52
CA LEU A 81 7.43 10.47 18.39
C LEU A 81 7.39 10.04 16.92
N SER A 82 8.05 8.94 16.57
CA SER A 82 7.92 8.32 15.23
C SER A 82 7.99 6.81 15.28
N MET A 83 7.11 6.15 14.52
CA MET A 83 7.05 4.71 14.30
C MET A 83 7.28 4.41 12.82
N LYS A 84 8.51 4.10 12.40
CA LYS A 84 8.81 3.86 10.98
C LYS A 84 8.91 2.37 10.68
N ALA A 85 8.24 1.95 9.61
CA ALA A 85 8.37 0.62 9.05
C ALA A 85 8.39 0.72 7.52
N SER A 86 9.04 -0.23 6.87
CA SER A 86 9.01 -0.38 5.41
C SER A 86 7.73 -1.04 4.94
N ASN A 87 6.98 -1.73 5.81
CA ASN A 87 5.63 -2.18 5.55
C ASN A 87 4.62 -1.10 5.99
N PRO A 88 3.85 -0.46 5.08
CA PRO A 88 2.86 0.55 5.43
C PRO A 88 1.80 0.06 6.42
N GLN A 89 1.40 -1.22 6.36
CA GLN A 89 0.41 -1.79 7.29
C GLN A 89 0.92 -1.73 8.75
N VAL A 90 2.16 -2.18 8.97
CA VAL A 90 2.80 -2.18 10.30
C VAL A 90 2.98 -0.75 10.80
N MET A 91 3.43 0.16 9.93
CA MET A 91 3.59 1.58 10.26
C MET A 91 2.27 2.18 10.76
N ILE A 92 1.20 2.05 9.99
CA ILE A 92 -0.11 2.65 10.31
C ILE A 92 -0.65 2.08 11.63
N GLN A 93 -0.59 0.77 11.81
CA GLN A 93 -1.02 0.10 13.04
C GLN A 93 -0.22 0.59 14.25
N ALA A 94 1.10 0.75 14.12
CA ALA A 94 1.95 1.24 15.21
C ALA A 94 1.64 2.68 15.61
N TYR A 95 1.35 3.60 14.67
CA TYR A 95 0.94 4.97 15.02
C TYR A 95 -0.43 5.00 15.70
N ARG A 96 -1.41 4.25 15.18
CA ARG A 96 -2.74 4.19 15.79
C ARG A 96 -2.67 3.62 17.21
N LEU A 97 -1.89 2.55 17.41
CA LEU A 97 -1.67 1.93 18.71
C LEU A 97 -0.88 2.84 19.66
N LEU A 98 0.10 3.59 19.16
CA LEU A 98 0.84 4.57 19.95
C LEU A 98 -0.12 5.60 20.55
N VAL A 99 -0.99 6.20 19.74
CA VAL A 99 -1.96 7.21 20.19
C VAL A 99 -2.89 6.62 21.26
N GLN A 100 -3.43 5.42 21.02
CA GLN A 100 -4.23 4.72 22.01
C GLN A 100 -3.47 4.52 23.34
N LYS A 101 -2.19 4.11 23.28
CA LYS A 101 -1.37 3.89 24.48
C LYS A 101 -1.07 5.17 25.25
N LEU A 102 -0.83 6.28 24.55
CA LEU A 102 -0.67 7.58 25.20
C LEU A 102 -1.93 7.95 25.99
N ASP A 103 -3.12 7.74 25.43
CA ASP A 103 -4.38 7.99 26.12
C ASP A 103 -4.61 7.05 27.31
N GLU A 104 -4.37 5.74 27.13
CA GLU A 104 -4.50 4.72 28.20
C GLU A 104 -3.59 5.01 29.39
N GLU A 105 -2.35 5.43 29.13
CA GLU A 105 -1.37 5.79 30.16
C GLU A 105 -1.50 7.24 30.66
N GLN A 106 -2.48 8.00 30.16
CA GLN A 106 -2.71 9.41 30.51
C GLN A 106 -1.48 10.30 30.27
N LEU A 107 -0.69 9.96 29.26
CA LEU A 107 0.47 10.71 28.82
C LEU A 107 0.04 11.92 27.99
N LYS A 108 0.96 12.87 27.81
CA LYS A 108 0.68 14.05 26.97
C LYS A 108 0.49 13.62 25.50
N PRO A 109 -0.33 14.36 24.71
CA PRO A 109 -0.40 14.16 23.27
C PRO A 109 0.85 14.73 22.61
N TYR A 110 1.83 13.88 22.31
CA TYR A 110 3.09 14.28 21.68
C TYR A 110 2.96 14.37 20.15
N PRO A 111 3.63 15.34 19.51
CA PRO A 111 3.66 15.44 18.05
C PRO A 111 4.21 14.18 17.38
N LEU A 112 3.60 13.80 16.26
CA LEU A 112 3.93 12.62 15.47
C LEU A 112 4.71 13.01 14.20
N HIS A 113 5.89 12.42 14.03
CA HIS A 113 6.69 12.52 12.81
C HIS A 113 6.46 11.30 11.92
N LEU A 114 5.65 11.45 10.88
CA LEU A 114 5.30 10.37 9.96
C LEU A 114 6.38 10.14 8.90
N GLY A 115 6.55 8.88 8.52
CA GLY A 115 7.34 8.51 7.37
C GLY A 115 7.46 7.00 7.21
N VAL A 116 7.30 6.52 5.98
CA VAL A 116 7.62 5.15 5.60
C VAL A 116 9.13 5.08 5.42
N THR A 117 9.80 4.10 6.04
CA THR A 117 11.24 3.87 5.79
C THR A 117 11.41 2.98 4.57
N GLU A 118 12.54 3.12 3.87
CA GLU A 118 12.88 2.34 2.68
C GLU A 118 11.73 2.19 1.68
N ALA A 119 11.12 3.32 1.30
CA ALA A 119 9.97 3.29 0.39
C ALA A 119 10.37 2.79 -1.01
N GLY A 120 11.65 2.90 -1.36
CA GLY A 120 12.20 2.61 -2.69
C GLY A 120 12.36 3.88 -3.52
N ASP A 121 12.57 3.72 -4.82
CA ASP A 121 12.74 4.79 -5.80
C ASP A 121 11.51 4.97 -6.70
N GLY A 122 11.41 6.16 -7.31
CA GLY A 122 10.45 6.45 -8.35
C GLY A 122 8.99 6.43 -7.87
N GLU A 123 8.12 5.94 -8.73
CA GLU A 123 6.67 5.87 -8.48
C GLU A 123 6.33 4.92 -7.33
N ASP A 124 7.06 3.81 -7.20
CA ASP A 124 6.83 2.81 -6.15
C ASP A 124 7.03 3.44 -4.76
N GLY A 125 8.13 4.19 -4.59
CA GLY A 125 8.41 4.91 -3.34
C GLY A 125 7.39 6.00 -3.02
N ARG A 126 6.92 6.74 -4.03
CA ARG A 126 5.90 7.80 -3.90
C ARG A 126 4.52 7.24 -3.53
N ILE A 127 4.09 6.18 -4.20
CA ILE A 127 2.82 5.48 -3.90
C ILE A 127 2.87 4.87 -2.51
N LYS A 128 3.93 4.11 -2.19
CA LYS A 128 4.09 3.46 -0.88
C LYS A 128 4.10 4.47 0.26
N SER A 129 4.78 5.60 0.07
CA SER A 129 4.77 6.73 1.02
C SER A 129 3.38 7.36 1.16
N SER A 130 2.64 7.54 0.06
CA SER A 130 1.29 8.11 0.08
C SER A 130 0.25 7.19 0.74
N VAL A 131 0.40 5.87 0.55
CA VAL A 131 -0.40 4.87 1.26
C VAL A 131 -0.14 4.98 2.77
N GLY A 132 1.13 4.96 3.20
CA GLY A 132 1.48 5.03 4.63
C GLY A 132 1.13 6.36 5.30
N ILE A 133 1.70 7.45 4.80
CA ILE A 133 1.56 8.80 5.37
C ILE A 133 0.14 9.33 5.13
N GLY A 134 -0.38 9.19 3.91
CA GLY A 134 -1.70 9.72 3.55
C GLY A 134 -2.82 9.12 4.37
N THR A 135 -2.79 7.80 4.65
CA THR A 135 -3.80 7.15 5.49
C THR A 135 -3.84 7.72 6.91
N LEU A 136 -2.66 7.96 7.52
CA LEU A 136 -2.60 8.56 8.86
C LEU A 136 -3.05 10.01 8.87
N LEU A 137 -2.69 10.79 7.83
CA LEU A 137 -3.18 12.16 7.68
C LEU A 137 -4.71 12.19 7.51
N GLU A 138 -5.30 11.23 6.81
CA GLU A 138 -6.76 11.08 6.73
C GLU A 138 -7.40 10.70 8.08
N ASP A 139 -6.69 9.93 8.92
CA ASP A 139 -7.08 9.66 10.31
C ASP A 139 -6.92 10.88 11.24
N GLY A 140 -6.32 11.97 10.76
CA GLY A 140 -6.02 13.17 11.55
C GLY A 140 -4.75 13.05 12.40
N LEU A 141 -3.89 12.08 12.09
CA LEU A 141 -2.62 11.84 12.77
C LEU A 141 -1.46 12.38 11.93
N GLY A 142 -0.56 13.15 12.55
CA GLY A 142 0.68 13.63 11.92
C GLY A 142 0.89 15.13 12.03
N ASP A 143 2.05 15.53 12.58
CA ASP A 143 2.42 16.93 12.81
C ASP A 143 3.61 17.36 11.93
N THR A 144 4.42 16.39 11.52
CA THR A 144 5.50 16.56 10.54
C THR A 144 5.65 15.28 9.74
N ILE A 145 6.08 15.42 8.49
CA ILE A 145 6.21 14.31 7.55
C ILE A 145 7.61 14.28 6.94
N ARG A 146 8.09 13.08 6.64
CA ARG A 146 9.24 12.86 5.76
C ARG A 146 8.96 11.66 4.87
N VAL A 147 9.00 11.88 3.56
CA VAL A 147 9.09 10.83 2.54
C VAL A 147 10.54 10.36 2.47
N SER A 148 10.81 9.07 2.34
CA SER A 148 12.19 8.52 2.29
C SER A 148 12.41 7.76 1.00
N LEU A 149 12.97 8.43 -0.01
CA LEU A 149 13.20 7.88 -1.34
C LEU A 149 14.66 7.44 -1.52
N THR A 150 14.89 6.46 -2.37
CA THR A 150 16.24 6.12 -2.87
C THR A 150 16.58 7.01 -4.07
N GLU A 151 16.49 8.32 -3.86
CA GLU A 151 16.75 9.40 -4.84
C GLU A 151 17.54 10.52 -4.14
N GLU A 152 17.86 11.59 -4.85
CA GLU A 152 18.43 12.78 -4.23
C GLU A 152 17.45 13.39 -3.20
N PRO A 153 17.91 13.87 -2.04
CA PRO A 153 17.03 14.37 -0.96
C PRO A 153 16.05 15.46 -1.40
N GLU A 154 16.41 16.27 -2.40
CA GLU A 154 15.57 17.32 -2.99
C GLU A 154 14.29 16.76 -3.61
N ALA A 155 14.26 15.47 -4.00
CA ALA A 155 13.08 14.79 -4.50
C ALA A 155 12.07 14.42 -3.39
N GLU A 156 12.49 14.35 -2.12
CA GLU A 156 11.59 14.00 -1.00
C GLU A 156 10.59 15.13 -0.69
N VAL A 157 11.05 16.39 -0.72
CA VAL A 157 10.30 17.57 -0.23
C VAL A 157 9.05 17.89 -1.08
N PRO A 158 9.10 17.90 -2.43
CA PRO A 158 7.91 18.14 -3.25
C PRO A 158 6.77 17.16 -2.94
N VAL A 159 7.09 15.89 -2.74
CA VAL A 159 6.10 14.85 -2.39
C VAL A 159 5.44 15.15 -1.04
N CYS A 160 6.23 15.60 -0.07
CA CYS A 160 5.71 16.01 1.24
C CYS A 160 4.75 17.20 1.12
N ILE A 161 5.13 18.21 0.36
CA ILE A 161 4.29 19.40 0.13
C ILE A 161 2.96 18.99 -0.51
N GLU A 162 2.98 18.15 -1.53
CA GLU A 162 1.76 17.71 -2.22
C GLU A 162 0.83 16.90 -1.32
N LEU A 163 1.37 16.03 -0.46
CA LEU A 163 0.59 15.30 0.55
C LEU A 163 -0.04 16.23 1.58
N ALA A 164 0.66 17.26 2.04
CA ALA A 164 0.13 18.23 3.00
C ALA A 164 -0.88 19.19 2.35
N ASP A 165 -0.61 19.65 1.13
CA ASP A 165 -1.43 20.62 0.39
C ASP A 165 -2.82 20.08 0.06
N ARG A 166 -2.95 18.76 -0.07
CA ARG A 166 -4.23 18.04 -0.20
C ARG A 166 -5.27 18.49 0.84
N TYR A 167 -4.85 18.84 2.05
CA TYR A 167 -5.75 19.20 3.14
C TYR A 167 -6.05 20.70 3.24
N LYS A 168 -5.30 21.55 2.53
CA LYS A 168 -5.53 23.01 2.52
C LYS A 168 -6.85 23.38 1.84
N THR A 169 -7.25 22.62 0.82
CA THR A 169 -8.45 22.88 0.00
C THR A 169 -9.63 21.98 0.35
N ARG A 170 -9.57 21.24 1.46
CA ARG A 170 -10.59 20.26 1.90
C ARG A 170 -11.92 20.89 2.37
N SER A 171 -12.09 22.21 2.32
CA SER A 171 -13.27 22.94 2.82
C SER A 171 -14.27 23.38 1.73
N PRO A 172 -15.59 23.39 1.99
CA PRO A 172 -16.41 22.43 2.76
C PRO A 172 -16.91 21.29 1.86
N HIS A 173 -16.96 20.06 2.41
CA HIS A 173 -17.51 18.88 1.73
C HIS A 173 -18.91 18.53 2.26
N ALA A 174 -19.64 17.68 1.54
CA ALA A 174 -20.94 17.20 2.01
C ALA A 174 -20.77 16.43 3.34
N PRO A 175 -21.67 16.62 4.32
CA PRO A 175 -21.54 15.99 5.63
C PRO A 175 -21.57 14.47 5.51
N ILE A 176 -20.65 13.81 6.21
CA ILE A 176 -20.58 12.35 6.29
C ILE A 176 -21.17 11.95 7.65
N PRO A 177 -22.16 11.04 7.70
CA PRO A 177 -22.77 10.59 8.95
C PRO A 177 -21.73 10.00 9.91
N GLU A 178 -21.85 10.31 11.20
CA GLU A 178 -20.97 9.79 12.25
C GLU A 178 -21.07 8.25 12.37
N ILE A 179 -19.96 7.63 12.78
CA ILE A 179 -19.89 6.20 13.06
C ILE A 179 -20.20 5.97 14.54
N GLN A 180 -21.27 5.22 14.81
CA GLN A 180 -21.65 4.83 16.18
C GLN A 180 -20.97 3.53 16.64
N GLN A 181 -20.73 2.61 15.70
CA GLN A 181 -20.05 1.34 15.93
C GLN A 181 -19.00 1.15 14.85
N TYR A 182 -17.75 0.91 15.26
CA TYR A 182 -16.63 0.71 14.35
C TYR A 182 -16.17 -0.75 14.37
N PRO A 183 -16.49 -1.56 13.34
CA PRO A 183 -16.21 -3.00 13.33
C PRO A 183 -14.80 -3.36 12.80
N VAL A 184 -14.03 -2.39 12.31
CA VAL A 184 -12.67 -2.61 11.81
C VAL A 184 -11.71 -2.53 13.00
N ASN A 185 -10.78 -3.48 13.10
CA ASN A 185 -9.69 -3.39 14.07
C ASN A 185 -8.60 -2.46 13.51
N PRO A 186 -8.37 -1.26 14.10
CA PRO A 186 -7.40 -0.31 13.56
C PRO A 186 -5.94 -0.70 13.84
N TYR A 187 -5.71 -1.70 14.71
CA TYR A 187 -4.39 -2.10 15.21
C TYR A 187 -3.88 -3.41 14.58
N ALA A 188 -4.70 -4.10 13.79
CA ALA A 188 -4.32 -5.33 13.11
C ALA A 188 -5.03 -5.46 11.76
N TYR A 189 -4.35 -6.05 10.77
CA TYR A 189 -4.94 -6.28 9.47
C TYR A 189 -5.97 -7.42 9.55
N THR A 190 -7.20 -7.14 9.12
CA THR A 190 -8.21 -8.17 8.92
C THR A 190 -8.98 -7.83 7.66
N ARG A 191 -8.87 -8.70 6.65
CA ARG A 191 -9.64 -8.53 5.41
C ARG A 191 -11.13 -8.66 5.73
N ARG A 192 -11.94 -7.72 5.26
CA ARG A 192 -13.41 -7.81 5.33
C ARG A 192 -13.88 -9.09 4.66
N GLU A 193 -14.74 -9.83 5.35
CA GLU A 193 -15.38 -11.01 4.78
C GLU A 193 -16.34 -10.62 3.65
N SER A 194 -16.17 -11.26 2.50
CA SER A 194 -17.05 -11.14 1.34
C SER A 194 -17.27 -12.52 0.72
N ARG A 195 -18.46 -12.76 0.15
CA ARG A 195 -18.71 -13.94 -0.68
C ARG A 195 -17.98 -13.81 -2.01
N THR A 196 -17.70 -14.95 -2.63
CA THR A 196 -17.10 -14.99 -3.97
C THR A 196 -18.17 -14.86 -5.05
N VAL A 197 -17.97 -13.93 -5.98
CA VAL A 197 -18.74 -13.81 -7.22
C VAL A 197 -17.75 -13.86 -8.38
N ALA A 198 -17.80 -14.93 -9.18
CA ALA A 198 -16.76 -15.27 -10.16
C ALA A 198 -15.35 -15.25 -9.53
N LEU A 199 -14.51 -14.27 -9.89
CA LEU A 199 -13.14 -14.10 -9.38
C LEU A 199 -13.00 -12.90 -8.42
N ILE A 200 -14.11 -12.37 -7.89
CA ILE A 200 -14.15 -11.21 -6.99
C ILE A 200 -14.66 -11.64 -5.61
N GLY A 201 -14.00 -11.18 -4.55
CA GLY A 201 -14.39 -11.48 -3.16
C GLY A 201 -13.81 -12.79 -2.60
N GLY A 202 -14.18 -13.09 -1.36
CA GLY A 202 -13.70 -14.27 -0.64
C GLY A 202 -12.18 -14.30 -0.52
N HIS A 203 -11.56 -15.40 -0.95
CA HIS A 203 -10.10 -15.57 -0.91
C HIS A 203 -9.37 -15.05 -2.17
N GLN A 204 -10.09 -14.44 -3.11
CA GLN A 204 -9.50 -13.93 -4.36
C GLN A 204 -8.70 -12.65 -4.09
N VAL A 205 -7.59 -12.44 -4.81
CA VAL A 205 -6.89 -11.16 -4.78
C VAL A 205 -7.78 -10.03 -5.35
N PRO A 206 -7.62 -8.78 -4.91
CA PRO A 206 -8.41 -7.67 -5.44
C PRO A 206 -8.24 -7.50 -6.96
N ARG A 207 -9.37 -7.21 -7.63
CA ARG A 207 -9.42 -7.02 -9.09
C ARG A 207 -9.16 -5.59 -9.51
N VAL A 208 -8.57 -5.42 -10.69
CA VAL A 208 -8.32 -4.11 -11.30
C VAL A 208 -9.29 -3.93 -12.46
N VAL A 209 -10.03 -2.82 -12.43
CA VAL A 209 -10.92 -2.40 -13.53
C VAL A 209 -10.29 -1.21 -14.26
N GLY A 210 -9.94 -1.40 -15.53
CA GLY A 210 -9.54 -0.34 -16.44
C GLY A 210 -10.73 0.42 -17.01
N ASP A 211 -10.59 1.73 -17.25
CA ASP A 211 -11.68 2.56 -17.80
C ASP A 211 -11.40 2.98 -19.24
N LEU A 212 -12.12 2.40 -20.19
CA LEU A 212 -12.09 2.75 -21.62
C LEU A 212 -13.31 3.56 -22.05
N SER A 213 -14.22 3.88 -21.12
CA SER A 213 -15.50 4.52 -21.42
C SER A 213 -15.37 5.96 -21.93
N HIS A 214 -14.19 6.57 -21.78
CA HIS A 214 -13.89 7.90 -22.30
C HIS A 214 -13.49 7.88 -23.80
N ARG A 215 -13.01 6.77 -24.36
CA ARG A 215 -12.51 6.70 -25.75
C ARG A 215 -13.62 6.60 -26.78
N ASP A 216 -13.58 7.32 -27.89
CA ASP A 216 -14.66 7.26 -28.90
C ASP A 216 -14.85 5.87 -29.52
N THR A 217 -13.77 5.13 -29.72
CA THR A 217 -13.77 3.78 -30.29
C THR A 217 -12.80 2.90 -29.53
N ILE A 218 -13.19 1.65 -29.29
CA ILE A 218 -12.39 0.65 -28.59
C ILE A 218 -11.92 -0.37 -29.62
N THR A 219 -10.60 -0.49 -29.72
CA THR A 219 -9.90 -1.39 -30.66
C THR A 219 -8.96 -2.31 -29.88
N PRO A 220 -8.40 -3.38 -30.48
CA PRO A 220 -7.40 -4.22 -29.83
C PRO A 220 -6.21 -3.42 -29.27
N ALA A 221 -5.77 -2.38 -29.99
CA ALA A 221 -4.70 -1.48 -29.55
C ALA A 221 -5.06 -0.66 -28.30
N SER A 222 -6.35 -0.46 -28.03
CA SER A 222 -6.81 0.23 -26.82
C SER A 222 -6.50 -0.56 -25.55
N LEU A 223 -6.36 -1.89 -25.65
CA LEU A 223 -6.03 -2.77 -24.53
C LEU A 223 -4.53 -2.78 -24.18
N PHE A 224 -3.67 -2.18 -25.03
CA PHE A 224 -2.22 -2.12 -24.81
C PHE A 224 -1.87 -1.46 -23.47
N ALA A 225 -2.55 -0.34 -23.16
CA ALA A 225 -2.37 0.38 -21.91
C ALA A 225 -2.78 -0.42 -20.67
N PHE A 226 -3.60 -1.45 -20.85
CA PHE A 226 -4.17 -2.28 -19.80
C PHE A 226 -3.50 -3.66 -19.72
N GLY A 227 -2.29 -3.79 -20.27
CA GLY A 227 -1.44 -4.98 -20.18
C GLY A 227 -1.70 -6.06 -21.23
N TYR A 228 -2.42 -5.74 -22.31
CA TYR A 228 -2.74 -6.69 -23.37
C TYR A 228 -2.20 -6.23 -24.71
N GLN A 229 -1.22 -6.95 -25.25
CA GLN A 229 -0.60 -6.63 -26.54
C GLN A 229 -1.05 -7.63 -27.58
N TYR A 230 -1.64 -7.15 -28.68
CA TYR A 230 -2.10 -8.02 -29.76
C TYR A 230 -1.01 -8.18 -30.83
N ALA A 231 -0.50 -9.40 -30.98
CA ALA A 231 0.47 -9.77 -31.99
C ALA A 231 -0.26 -10.13 -33.29
N VAL A 232 -0.47 -9.13 -34.16
CA VAL A 232 -1.22 -9.27 -35.43
C VAL A 232 -0.69 -10.42 -36.30
N ALA A 233 0.63 -10.59 -36.38
CA ALA A 233 1.24 -11.64 -37.21
C ALA A 233 0.97 -13.07 -36.71
N LEU A 234 0.71 -13.24 -35.41
CA LEU A 234 0.50 -14.54 -34.77
C LEU A 234 -0.96 -14.79 -34.41
N ASP A 235 -1.83 -13.78 -34.58
CA ASP A 235 -3.21 -13.76 -34.10
C ASP A 235 -3.33 -14.18 -32.63
N LYS A 236 -2.48 -13.60 -31.77
CA LYS A 236 -2.36 -13.96 -30.35
C LYS A 236 -2.22 -12.74 -29.46
N TRP A 237 -2.67 -12.90 -28.22
CA TRP A 237 -2.50 -11.92 -27.15
C TRP A 237 -1.28 -12.26 -26.30
N ASN A 238 -0.39 -11.28 -26.14
CA ASN A 238 0.65 -11.28 -25.11
C ASN A 238 0.11 -10.52 -23.89
N ILE A 239 0.15 -11.16 -22.74
CA ILE A 239 -0.45 -10.67 -21.49
C ILE A 239 0.69 -10.32 -20.54
N THR A 240 0.74 -9.07 -20.09
CA THR A 240 1.76 -8.61 -19.15
C THR A 240 1.31 -8.80 -17.70
N ASP A 241 2.24 -8.62 -16.77
CA ASP A 241 1.96 -8.71 -15.33
C ASP A 241 1.04 -7.61 -14.80
N MET A 242 0.89 -6.53 -15.57
CA MET A 242 0.00 -5.40 -15.30
C MET A 242 -1.32 -5.51 -16.09
N ALA A 243 -1.67 -6.70 -16.56
CA ALA A 243 -2.94 -6.96 -17.22
C ALA A 243 -4.12 -6.84 -16.24
N CYS A 244 -4.98 -5.84 -16.45
CA CYS A 244 -6.18 -5.66 -15.63
C CYS A 244 -7.19 -6.80 -15.82
N ASP A 245 -8.06 -7.04 -14.84
CA ASP A 245 -8.99 -8.18 -14.90
C ASP A 245 -10.26 -7.83 -15.70
N TYR A 246 -10.67 -6.56 -15.65
CA TYR A 246 -11.85 -6.04 -16.33
C TYR A 246 -11.54 -4.73 -17.03
N VAL A 247 -12.21 -4.48 -18.17
CA VAL A 247 -12.29 -3.13 -18.75
C VAL A 247 -13.74 -2.66 -18.81
N TYR A 248 -13.98 -1.43 -18.39
CA TYR A 248 -15.27 -0.77 -18.51
C TYR A 248 -15.38 0.04 -19.80
N THR A 249 -16.44 -0.18 -20.57
CA THR A 249 -16.62 0.43 -21.90
C THR A 249 -17.83 1.36 -21.99
N GLY A 250 -18.64 1.46 -20.93
CA GLY A 250 -19.91 2.19 -20.96
C GLY A 250 -20.83 1.70 -22.07
N LEU A 251 -21.28 2.61 -22.93
CA LEU A 251 -22.14 2.31 -24.08
C LEU A 251 -21.39 1.92 -25.37
N LYS A 252 -20.07 1.73 -25.31
CA LYS A 252 -19.25 1.40 -26.48
C LYS A 252 -19.10 -0.13 -26.64
N PRO A 253 -19.48 -0.71 -27.80
CA PRO A 253 -19.32 -2.13 -28.04
C PRO A 253 -17.85 -2.52 -28.25
N VAL A 254 -17.55 -3.78 -27.96
CA VAL A 254 -16.27 -4.42 -28.24
C VAL A 254 -16.54 -5.50 -29.28
N ASP A 255 -16.21 -5.21 -30.54
CA ASP A 255 -16.55 -6.05 -31.70
C ASP A 255 -15.37 -6.94 -32.16
N PHE A 256 -14.47 -7.29 -31.24
CA PHE A 256 -13.30 -8.14 -31.48
C PHE A 256 -13.10 -9.14 -30.34
N ASP A 257 -12.35 -10.21 -30.62
CA ASP A 257 -12.07 -11.25 -29.63
C ASP A 257 -11.15 -10.74 -28.52
N ILE A 258 -11.64 -10.81 -27.27
CA ILE A 258 -10.89 -10.36 -26.09
C ILE A 258 -9.96 -11.46 -25.53
N PRO A 259 -8.80 -11.10 -24.95
CA PRO A 259 -7.87 -12.04 -24.33
C PRO A 259 -8.55 -12.94 -23.29
N GLY A 260 -8.12 -14.20 -23.17
CA GLY A 260 -8.72 -15.22 -22.29
C GLY A 260 -8.87 -14.83 -20.81
N THR A 261 -8.01 -13.94 -20.32
CA THR A 261 -8.02 -13.47 -18.92
C THR A 261 -8.81 -12.19 -18.69
N LEU A 262 -9.26 -11.52 -19.76
CA LEU A 262 -10.00 -10.27 -19.70
C LEU A 262 -11.50 -10.51 -19.73
N ALA A 263 -12.24 -9.74 -18.93
CA ALA A 263 -13.68 -9.59 -19.05
C ALA A 263 -14.06 -8.12 -19.32
N VAL A 264 -15.22 -7.90 -19.92
CA VAL A 264 -15.73 -6.57 -20.27
C VAL A 264 -16.88 -6.21 -19.34
N ILE A 265 -16.89 -4.99 -18.82
CA ILE A 265 -18.02 -4.38 -18.13
C ILE A 265 -18.61 -3.34 -19.07
N CYS A 266 -19.90 -3.40 -19.33
CA CYS A 266 -20.60 -2.38 -20.12
C CYS A 266 -21.95 -2.03 -19.52
N ASP A 267 -22.50 -0.87 -19.89
CA ASP A 267 -23.79 -0.43 -19.37
C ASP A 267 -24.88 -1.44 -19.76
N HIS A 268 -25.82 -1.70 -18.85
CA HIS A 268 -26.92 -2.65 -19.07
C HIS A 268 -27.65 -2.44 -20.39
N ALA A 269 -27.89 -1.18 -20.76
CA ALA A 269 -28.55 -0.81 -22.02
C ALA A 269 -27.81 -1.29 -23.28
N LEU A 270 -26.48 -1.39 -23.24
CA LEU A 270 -25.68 -2.00 -24.31
C LEU A 270 -25.69 -3.52 -24.17
N TRP A 271 -25.46 -4.03 -22.96
CA TRP A 271 -25.37 -5.48 -22.69
C TRP A 271 -26.58 -6.26 -23.20
N VAL A 272 -27.79 -5.74 -22.99
CA VAL A 272 -29.03 -6.37 -23.48
C VAL A 272 -29.05 -6.49 -25.00
N LYS A 273 -28.48 -5.52 -25.72
CA LYS A 273 -28.49 -5.47 -27.19
C LYS A 273 -27.37 -6.30 -27.84
N GLN A 274 -26.38 -6.75 -27.08
CA GLN A 274 -25.25 -7.50 -27.62
C GLN A 274 -25.65 -8.92 -28.04
N LYS A 275 -25.18 -9.34 -29.22
CA LYS A 275 -25.41 -10.69 -29.76
C LYS A 275 -24.59 -11.76 -29.04
N SER A 276 -23.36 -11.42 -28.66
CA SER A 276 -22.45 -12.25 -27.86
C SER A 276 -22.19 -11.55 -26.54
N ARG A 277 -22.35 -12.27 -25.43
CA ARG A 277 -22.14 -11.77 -24.06
C ARG A 277 -21.04 -12.57 -23.33
N LEU A 278 -20.23 -13.30 -24.09
CA LEU A 278 -19.17 -14.14 -23.53
C LEU A 278 -18.18 -13.26 -22.75
N ARG A 279 -18.09 -13.46 -21.42
CA ARG A 279 -17.23 -12.67 -20.51
C ARG A 279 -17.51 -11.17 -20.57
N THR A 280 -18.74 -10.80 -20.90
CA THR A 280 -19.23 -9.42 -20.89
C THR A 280 -20.36 -9.31 -19.88
N TYR A 281 -20.21 -8.41 -18.92
CA TYR A 281 -21.07 -8.30 -17.75
C TYR A 281 -21.72 -6.91 -17.66
N PRO A 282 -23.00 -6.83 -17.25
CA PRO A 282 -23.72 -5.57 -17.17
C PRO A 282 -23.32 -4.76 -15.92
N MET A 283 -23.18 -3.46 -16.13
CA MET A 283 -23.15 -2.43 -15.10
C MET A 283 -24.54 -1.80 -14.98
N PHE A 284 -25.02 -1.69 -13.75
CA PHE A 284 -26.30 -1.08 -13.41
C PHE A 284 -26.12 0.06 -12.43
N THR A 285 -26.96 1.08 -12.53
CA THR A 285 -27.35 1.87 -11.36
C THR A 285 -28.30 1.06 -10.46
N LEU A 286 -28.43 1.44 -9.18
CA LEU A 286 -29.41 0.85 -8.27
C LEU A 286 -30.84 0.83 -8.84
N ALA A 287 -31.25 1.90 -9.53
CA ALA A 287 -32.58 2.02 -10.13
C ALA A 287 -32.76 1.05 -11.30
N GLU A 288 -31.77 0.95 -12.19
CA GLU A 288 -31.79 0.01 -13.31
C GLU A 288 -31.80 -1.43 -12.81
N PHE A 289 -30.99 -1.78 -11.80
CA PHE A 289 -30.96 -3.15 -11.26
C PHE A 289 -32.30 -3.58 -10.65
N LYS A 290 -33.05 -2.65 -10.05
CA LYS A 290 -34.42 -2.88 -9.55
C LYS A 290 -35.41 -3.14 -10.67
N ALA A 291 -35.31 -2.39 -11.76
CA ALA A 291 -36.27 -2.43 -12.86
C ALA A 291 -35.93 -3.45 -13.96
N ALA A 292 -34.69 -3.94 -14.01
CA ALA A 292 -34.19 -4.79 -15.08
C ALA A 292 -34.93 -6.13 -15.15
N ALA A 293 -35.52 -6.41 -16.31
CA ALA A 293 -36.12 -7.70 -16.64
C ALA A 293 -35.07 -8.78 -16.93
N GLU A 294 -33.91 -8.37 -17.46
CA GLU A 294 -32.80 -9.27 -17.82
C GLU A 294 -31.53 -8.88 -17.06
N LYS A 295 -30.91 -9.88 -16.43
CA LYS A 295 -29.67 -9.79 -15.65
C LYS A 295 -28.74 -10.92 -16.08
N SER A 296 -27.44 -10.76 -15.86
CA SER A 296 -26.48 -11.85 -16.06
C SER A 296 -26.68 -12.94 -15.02
N SER A 297 -26.52 -14.20 -15.41
CA SER A 297 -26.52 -15.34 -14.48
C SER A 297 -25.18 -15.54 -13.77
N GLU A 298 -24.13 -14.80 -14.16
CA GLU A 298 -22.78 -14.95 -13.62
C GLU A 298 -22.39 -13.78 -12.71
N VAL A 299 -22.41 -12.55 -13.24
CA VAL A 299 -21.97 -11.34 -12.55
C VAL A 299 -22.82 -10.15 -12.95
N ASN A 300 -23.33 -9.40 -11.98
CA ASN A 300 -24.01 -8.12 -12.18
C ASN A 300 -23.32 -7.05 -11.32
N PHE A 301 -22.71 -6.06 -11.97
CA PHE A 301 -22.10 -4.92 -11.27
C PHE A 301 -23.17 -3.87 -10.98
N VAL A 302 -23.25 -3.39 -9.75
CA VAL A 302 -24.25 -2.38 -9.36
C VAL A 302 -23.56 -1.20 -8.68
N SER A 303 -23.68 0.02 -9.24
CA SER A 303 -23.15 1.23 -8.60
C SER A 303 -24.02 1.72 -7.46
N ALA A 304 -23.38 2.15 -6.38
CA ALA A 304 -24.02 2.87 -5.29
C ALA A 304 -23.08 3.90 -4.66
N SER A 305 -23.65 5.03 -4.24
CA SER A 305 -23.02 5.95 -3.29
C SER A 305 -23.51 5.67 -1.86
N LEU A 306 -22.97 6.37 -0.86
CA LEU A 306 -23.40 6.22 0.54
C LEU A 306 -24.92 6.37 0.71
N SER A 307 -25.53 7.36 0.04
CA SER A 307 -26.98 7.57 0.06
C SER A 307 -27.80 6.39 -0.50
N GLY A 308 -27.18 5.57 -1.36
CA GLY A 308 -27.78 4.37 -1.94
C GLY A 308 -27.75 3.15 -1.01
N ILE A 309 -27.05 3.20 0.12
CA ILE A 309 -26.87 2.08 1.06
C ILE A 309 -27.99 2.05 2.11
N THR A 310 -29.23 1.98 1.63
CA THR A 310 -30.43 1.82 2.48
C THR A 310 -30.69 0.35 2.78
N ASP A 311 -31.44 0.04 3.85
CA ASP A 311 -31.78 -1.35 4.20
C ASP A 311 -32.55 -2.06 3.09
N GLU A 312 -33.44 -1.34 2.39
CA GLU A 312 -34.20 -1.87 1.26
C GLU A 312 -33.26 -2.29 0.12
N ASN A 313 -32.34 -1.39 -0.28
CA ASN A 313 -31.38 -1.66 -1.34
C ASN A 313 -30.44 -2.80 -0.96
N LEU A 314 -29.93 -2.81 0.27
CA LEU A 314 -29.04 -3.87 0.73
C LEU A 314 -29.70 -5.24 0.79
N ARG A 315 -30.97 -5.33 1.19
CA ARG A 315 -31.71 -6.60 1.15
C ARG A 315 -31.87 -7.11 -0.27
N LEU A 316 -32.22 -6.22 -1.20
CA LEU A 316 -32.35 -6.55 -2.62
C LEU A 316 -31.04 -7.07 -3.21
N LEU A 317 -29.94 -6.35 -2.99
CA LEU A 317 -28.64 -6.70 -3.56
C LEU A 317 -28.08 -8.00 -2.97
N GLN A 318 -28.27 -8.24 -1.68
CA GLN A 318 -27.81 -9.47 -1.03
C GLN A 318 -28.56 -10.71 -1.50
N ALA A 319 -29.86 -10.58 -1.80
CA ALA A 319 -30.69 -11.68 -2.25
C ALA A 319 -30.25 -12.29 -3.59
N ASP A 320 -29.57 -11.50 -4.45
CA ASP A 320 -29.04 -11.96 -5.72
C ASP A 320 -27.56 -12.36 -5.55
N PRO A 321 -27.19 -13.65 -5.71
CA PRO A 321 -25.82 -14.13 -5.47
C PRO A 321 -24.78 -13.62 -6.48
N THR A 322 -25.22 -13.05 -7.61
CA THR A 322 -24.34 -12.60 -8.71
C THR A 322 -23.89 -11.15 -8.57
N VAL A 323 -24.37 -10.44 -7.55
CA VAL A 323 -24.11 -9.01 -7.39
C VAL A 323 -22.71 -8.75 -6.88
N VAL A 324 -22.01 -7.86 -7.60
CA VAL A 324 -20.80 -7.16 -7.16
C VAL A 324 -21.16 -5.68 -6.97
N LEU A 325 -20.93 -5.15 -5.78
CA LEU A 325 -21.20 -3.75 -5.48
C LEU A 325 -20.01 -2.90 -5.96
N VAL A 326 -20.29 -1.85 -6.73
CA VAL A 326 -19.30 -0.85 -7.13
C VAL A 326 -19.60 0.42 -6.34
N ILE A 327 -18.75 0.79 -5.39
CA ILE A 327 -18.98 2.00 -4.59
C ILE A 327 -18.29 3.19 -5.24
N GLU A 328 -19.01 4.31 -5.34
CA GLU A 328 -18.48 5.55 -5.91
C GLU A 328 -18.98 6.76 -5.13
N THR A 329 -18.28 7.89 -5.25
CA THR A 329 -18.61 9.10 -4.51
C THR A 329 -18.10 10.34 -5.22
N ALA A 330 -18.91 11.40 -5.19
CA ALA A 330 -18.54 12.75 -5.60
C ALA A 330 -18.13 13.63 -4.40
N ASN A 331 -18.08 13.08 -3.20
CA ASN A 331 -17.66 13.80 -2.00
C ASN A 331 -16.16 14.12 -2.10
N LEU A 332 -15.80 15.36 -1.78
CA LEU A 332 -14.40 15.78 -1.72
C LEU A 332 -13.62 15.00 -0.66
N HIS A 333 -14.28 14.59 0.44
CA HIS A 333 -13.72 13.68 1.44
C HIS A 333 -14.07 12.22 1.13
N GLY A 334 -13.76 11.80 -0.09
CA GLY A 334 -14.19 10.52 -0.65
C GLY A 334 -13.69 9.30 0.11
N TYR A 335 -12.44 9.31 0.61
CA TYR A 335 -11.90 8.25 1.47
C TYR A 335 -12.78 8.00 2.69
N ALA A 336 -13.11 9.05 3.46
CA ALA A 336 -13.91 8.92 4.66
C ALA A 336 -15.35 8.49 4.35
N GLU A 337 -15.94 8.98 3.26
CA GLU A 337 -17.31 8.58 2.88
C GLU A 337 -17.37 7.10 2.48
N GLN A 338 -16.39 6.61 1.72
CA GLN A 338 -16.31 5.20 1.34
C GLN A 338 -15.97 4.30 2.54
N ARG A 339 -15.10 4.75 3.46
CA ARG A 339 -14.84 4.04 4.73
C ARG A 339 -16.12 3.94 5.57
N ARG A 340 -16.89 5.03 5.66
CA ARG A 340 -18.20 5.05 6.34
C ARG A 340 -19.17 4.06 5.70
N LEU A 341 -19.18 3.96 4.38
CA LEU A 341 -20.00 3.01 3.64
C LEU A 341 -19.62 1.56 4.01
N PHE A 342 -18.34 1.22 4.02
CA PHE A 342 -17.88 -0.11 4.45
C PHE A 342 -18.30 -0.44 5.88
N VAL A 343 -18.24 0.53 6.79
CA VAL A 343 -18.72 0.36 8.17
C VAL A 343 -20.21 0.02 8.19
N ASP A 344 -21.05 0.68 7.40
CA ASP A 344 -22.48 0.33 7.29
C ASP A 344 -22.68 -1.10 6.78
N LEU A 345 -21.91 -1.52 5.77
CA LEU A 345 -21.98 -2.89 5.26
C LEU A 345 -21.62 -3.91 6.34
N MET A 346 -20.55 -3.67 7.09
CA MET A 346 -20.05 -4.59 8.11
C MET A 346 -21.00 -4.68 9.31
N VAL A 347 -21.49 -3.54 9.82
CA VAL A 347 -22.46 -3.52 10.93
C VAL A 347 -23.76 -4.24 10.55
N LYS A 348 -24.18 -4.14 9.28
CA LYS A 348 -25.38 -4.81 8.76
C LYS A 348 -25.13 -6.25 8.30
N GLY A 349 -23.93 -6.79 8.47
CA GLY A 349 -23.59 -8.17 8.10
C GLY A 349 -23.60 -8.43 6.58
N VAL A 350 -23.41 -7.40 5.76
CA VAL A 350 -23.43 -7.51 4.30
C VAL A 350 -22.13 -8.08 3.78
N THR A 351 -22.20 -9.23 3.10
CA THR A 351 -21.03 -9.95 2.56
C THR A 351 -20.85 -9.79 1.05
N LEU A 352 -21.51 -8.82 0.41
CA LEU A 352 -21.30 -8.53 -1.01
C LEU A 352 -19.82 -8.21 -1.29
N PRO A 353 -19.22 -8.73 -2.39
CA PRO A 353 -17.93 -8.23 -2.84
C PRO A 353 -18.05 -6.77 -3.28
N VAL A 354 -17.03 -5.97 -2.99
CA VAL A 354 -17.05 -4.52 -3.25
C VAL A 354 -15.84 -4.08 -4.08
N ILE A 355 -16.08 -3.45 -5.23
CA ILE A 355 -15.06 -2.72 -5.99
C ILE A 355 -15.14 -1.24 -5.62
N VAL A 356 -14.02 -0.65 -5.24
CA VAL A 356 -13.93 0.77 -4.90
C VAL A 356 -13.61 1.57 -6.15
N ARG A 357 -14.56 2.42 -6.58
CA ARG A 357 -14.38 3.33 -7.71
C ARG A 357 -14.06 4.73 -7.22
N ARG A 358 -13.02 5.35 -7.78
CA ARG A 358 -12.66 6.75 -7.55
C ARG A 358 -12.42 7.46 -8.87
N SER A 359 -12.88 8.71 -8.92
CA SER A 359 -12.82 9.53 -10.12
C SER A 359 -11.92 10.75 -9.93
N TYR A 360 -11.08 11.05 -10.92
CA TYR A 360 -10.16 12.19 -10.92
C TYR A 360 -10.26 12.94 -12.24
N GLN A 361 -10.15 14.27 -12.20
CA GLN A 361 -10.33 15.13 -13.37
C GLN A 361 -9.26 16.21 -13.37
N GLU A 362 -8.56 16.37 -14.51
CA GLU A 362 -7.61 17.46 -14.77
C GLU A 362 -6.58 17.68 -13.65
N LEU A 363 -6.13 16.58 -13.03
CA LEU A 363 -5.17 16.59 -11.92
C LEU A 363 -3.78 16.23 -12.44
N PRO A 364 -2.72 17.00 -12.16
CA PRO A 364 -1.36 16.65 -12.58
C PRO A 364 -0.98 15.22 -12.16
N ALA A 365 -0.29 14.49 -13.05
CA ALA A 365 0.00 13.06 -12.89
C ALA A 365 0.62 12.70 -11.53
N GLU A 366 1.57 13.52 -11.05
CA GLU A 366 2.19 13.36 -9.74
C GLU A 366 1.15 13.44 -8.61
N ARG A 367 0.31 14.48 -8.60
CA ARG A 367 -0.76 14.65 -7.60
C ARG A 367 -1.78 13.52 -7.67
N PHE A 368 -2.20 13.16 -8.88
CA PHE A 368 -3.11 12.04 -9.10
C PHE A 368 -2.59 10.76 -8.46
N GLN A 369 -1.32 10.43 -8.70
CA GLN A 369 -0.73 9.22 -8.16
C GLN A 369 -0.74 9.21 -6.62
N LEU A 370 -0.32 10.31 -5.99
CA LEU A 370 -0.32 10.42 -4.52
C LEU A 370 -1.76 10.33 -3.97
N PHE A 371 -2.70 11.03 -4.60
CA PHE A 371 -4.08 11.14 -4.11
C PHE A 371 -4.85 9.83 -4.29
N ALA A 372 -4.66 9.14 -5.42
CA ALA A 372 -5.24 7.83 -5.66
C ALA A 372 -4.68 6.78 -4.69
N ALA A 373 -3.37 6.85 -4.39
CA ALA A 373 -2.74 6.00 -3.41
C ALA A 373 -3.27 6.22 -1.98
N THR A 374 -3.51 7.46 -1.58
CA THR A 374 -4.17 7.77 -0.30
C THR A 374 -5.62 7.25 -0.26
N ASP A 375 -6.43 7.56 -1.27
CA ASP A 375 -7.86 7.23 -1.30
C ASP A 375 -8.12 5.72 -1.30
N LEU A 376 -7.46 4.99 -2.20
CA LEU A 376 -7.70 3.56 -2.37
C LEU A 376 -6.83 2.74 -1.41
N GLY A 377 -5.57 3.16 -1.23
CA GLY A 377 -4.61 2.43 -0.41
C GLY A 377 -4.98 2.41 1.07
N GLY A 378 -5.52 3.50 1.61
CA GLY A 378 -5.97 3.54 3.01
C GLY A 378 -7.08 2.54 3.30
N LEU A 379 -8.05 2.40 2.38
CA LEU A 379 -9.13 1.41 2.51
C LEU A 379 -8.59 -0.02 2.45
N LEU A 380 -7.71 -0.29 1.49
CA LEU A 380 -7.10 -1.61 1.29
C LEU A 380 -6.22 -2.03 2.48
N ILE A 381 -5.50 -1.10 3.13
CA ILE A 381 -4.73 -1.38 4.35
C ILE A 381 -5.61 -1.78 5.53
N ASP A 382 -6.83 -1.25 5.59
CA ASP A 382 -7.81 -1.68 6.59
C ASP A 382 -8.54 -2.96 6.18
N GLY A 383 -8.12 -3.61 5.08
CA GLY A 383 -8.74 -4.83 4.57
C GLY A 383 -10.07 -4.60 3.88
N LEU A 384 -10.36 -3.36 3.44
CA LEU A 384 -11.61 -2.97 2.82
C LEU A 384 -11.47 -2.91 1.30
N GLY A 385 -12.30 -3.70 0.61
CA GLY A 385 -12.37 -3.73 -0.86
C GLY A 385 -11.85 -5.02 -1.47
N ASP A 386 -12.54 -5.47 -2.53
CA ASP A 386 -12.26 -6.66 -3.33
C ASP A 386 -11.80 -6.29 -4.76
N GLY A 387 -11.63 -4.99 -5.03
CA GLY A 387 -11.09 -4.48 -6.26
C GLY A 387 -11.01 -2.96 -6.29
N VAL A 388 -10.26 -2.45 -7.25
CA VAL A 388 -10.05 -1.02 -7.49
C VAL A 388 -10.46 -0.66 -8.91
N TRP A 389 -11.08 0.50 -9.04
CA TRP A 389 -11.44 1.09 -10.32
C TRP A 389 -11.10 2.59 -10.29
N ILE A 390 -10.09 2.97 -11.07
CA ILE A 390 -9.71 4.37 -11.22
C ILE A 390 -10.29 4.92 -12.53
N SER A 391 -11.16 5.91 -12.42
CA SER A 391 -11.74 6.63 -13.56
C SER A 391 -11.11 8.03 -13.62
N ALA A 392 -10.01 8.18 -14.37
CA ALA A 392 -9.24 9.43 -14.38
C ALA A 392 -9.18 10.02 -15.80
N HIS A 393 -9.51 11.31 -15.93
CA HIS A 393 -9.42 12.06 -17.19
C HIS A 393 -8.46 13.24 -17.02
N GLY A 394 -7.58 13.48 -18.00
CA GLY A 394 -6.57 14.54 -17.93
C GLY A 394 -5.51 14.34 -16.83
N CYS A 395 -5.37 13.11 -16.30
CA CYS A 395 -4.49 12.80 -15.16
C CYS A 395 -3.21 12.03 -15.52
N GLY A 396 -2.94 11.84 -16.81
CA GLY A 396 -1.88 10.97 -17.32
C GLY A 396 -2.39 10.04 -18.40
N SER A 397 -1.56 9.09 -18.84
CA SER A 397 -1.95 8.07 -19.81
C SER A 397 -2.75 6.93 -19.16
N ASP A 398 -3.59 6.24 -19.94
CA ASP A 398 -4.29 5.03 -19.51
C ASP A 398 -3.32 3.99 -18.89
N LYS A 399 -2.12 3.88 -19.45
CA LYS A 399 -1.08 2.95 -18.98
C LYS A 399 -0.63 3.34 -17.57
N PHE A 400 -0.32 4.61 -17.36
CA PHE A 400 0.09 5.14 -16.07
C PHE A 400 -1.00 5.00 -14.99
N ILE A 401 -2.27 5.20 -15.37
CA ILE A 401 -3.42 5.01 -14.47
C ILE A 401 -3.56 3.54 -14.06
N ASN A 402 -3.46 2.62 -15.02
CA ASN A 402 -3.50 1.18 -14.78
C ASN A 402 -2.33 0.73 -13.89
N GLU A 403 -1.10 1.15 -14.21
CA GLU A 403 0.10 0.87 -13.40
C GLU A 403 -0.04 1.43 -11.98
N THR A 404 -0.61 2.62 -11.81
CA THR A 404 -0.91 3.19 -10.49
C THR A 404 -1.84 2.28 -9.69
N ALA A 405 -2.90 1.74 -10.29
CA ALA A 405 -3.80 0.80 -9.60
C ALA A 405 -3.06 -0.45 -9.09
N PHE A 406 -2.20 -1.06 -9.91
CA PHE A 406 -1.38 -2.20 -9.51
C PHE A 406 -0.36 -1.85 -8.44
N ASN A 407 0.30 -0.69 -8.56
CA ASN A 407 1.29 -0.25 -7.58
C ASN A 407 0.65 0.05 -6.21
N ILE A 408 -0.60 0.51 -6.17
CA ILE A 408 -1.37 0.66 -4.91
C ILE A 408 -1.62 -0.72 -4.29
N LEU A 409 -2.05 -1.71 -5.07
CA LEU A 409 -2.25 -3.07 -4.58
C LEU A 409 -0.94 -3.73 -4.10
N GLN A 410 0.18 -3.45 -4.77
CA GLN A 410 1.52 -3.88 -4.37
C GLN A 410 1.94 -3.22 -3.05
N ALA A 411 1.79 -1.90 -2.92
CA ALA A 411 2.18 -1.14 -1.73
C ALA A 411 1.36 -1.51 -0.48
N THR A 412 0.09 -1.88 -0.68
CA THR A 412 -0.81 -2.35 0.38
C THR A 412 -0.67 -3.86 0.64
N ARG A 413 0.14 -4.55 -0.16
CA ARG A 413 0.38 -6.02 -0.14
C ARG A 413 -0.89 -6.86 -0.31
N THR A 414 -1.96 -6.30 -0.88
CA THR A 414 -3.20 -7.03 -1.14
C THR A 414 -3.15 -7.83 -2.45
N ARG A 415 -2.29 -7.43 -3.40
CA ARG A 415 -1.96 -8.20 -4.60
C ARG A 415 -0.55 -7.85 -5.05
N ILE A 416 0.27 -8.88 -5.28
CA ILE A 416 1.65 -8.74 -5.73
C ILE A 416 1.72 -8.98 -7.24
N SER A 417 2.23 -8.01 -7.99
CA SER A 417 2.35 -8.07 -9.46
C SER A 417 3.80 -8.03 -9.96
N LYS A 418 4.75 -7.66 -9.11
CA LYS A 418 6.18 -7.57 -9.43
C LYS A 418 7.05 -7.77 -8.17
N THR A 419 8.35 -7.79 -8.37
CA THR A 419 9.36 -7.79 -7.29
C THR A 419 9.23 -6.55 -6.42
N GLU A 420 9.34 -6.71 -5.10
CA GLU A 420 9.37 -5.60 -4.14
C GLU A 420 10.82 -5.22 -3.83
N TYR A 421 11.13 -3.93 -3.88
CA TYR A 421 12.45 -3.41 -3.54
C TYR A 421 12.38 -2.63 -2.22
N ILE A 422 13.21 -3.01 -1.26
CA ILE A 422 13.35 -2.35 0.04
C ILE A 422 14.73 -1.71 0.04
N SER A 423 14.82 -0.41 -0.17
CA SER A 423 16.11 0.27 -0.34
C SER A 423 16.24 1.45 0.60
N CYS A 424 17.37 1.58 1.29
CA CYS A 424 17.59 2.70 2.19
C CYS A 424 17.67 4.02 1.41
N PRO A 425 17.35 5.17 2.02
CA PRO A 425 17.79 6.44 1.47
C PRO A 425 19.33 6.48 1.41
N SER A 426 19.90 7.18 0.43
CA SER A 426 21.34 7.41 0.41
C SER A 426 21.74 8.24 1.65
N CYS A 427 22.92 7.99 2.22
CA CYS A 427 23.43 8.76 3.34
C CYS A 427 24.96 8.82 3.32
N GLY A 428 25.56 9.60 4.21
CA GLY A 428 27.03 9.70 4.31
C GLY A 428 27.75 8.40 4.69
N ARG A 429 27.02 7.32 4.99
CA ARG A 429 27.57 5.98 5.24
C ARG A 429 27.50 5.06 4.01
N THR A 430 26.84 5.49 2.94
CA THR A 430 26.66 4.68 1.74
C THR A 430 28.02 4.44 1.06
N LEU A 431 28.33 3.17 0.77
CA LEU A 431 29.67 2.73 0.33
C LEU A 431 29.78 2.42 -1.18
N PHE A 432 28.69 2.60 -1.93
CA PHE A 432 28.60 2.40 -3.37
C PHE A 432 27.50 3.31 -3.96
N ASP A 433 27.43 3.44 -5.28
CA ASP A 433 26.32 4.15 -5.92
C ASP A 433 25.03 3.35 -5.78
N LEU A 434 24.23 3.72 -4.77
CA LEU A 434 23.01 3.02 -4.40
C LEU A 434 21.94 3.14 -5.49
N GLN A 435 21.82 4.31 -6.12
CA GLN A 435 20.82 4.57 -7.15
C GLN A 435 21.12 3.74 -8.41
N GLU A 436 22.36 3.81 -8.91
CA GLU A 436 22.79 3.06 -10.10
C GLU A 436 22.69 1.55 -9.86
N THR A 437 23.09 1.09 -8.68
CA THR A 437 23.01 -0.34 -8.31
C THR A 437 21.57 -0.82 -8.16
N THR A 438 20.69 0.00 -7.57
CA THR A 438 19.25 -0.30 -7.48
C THR A 438 18.66 -0.43 -8.86
N ALA A 439 18.93 0.51 -9.78
CA ALA A 439 18.48 0.43 -11.17
C ALA A 439 18.99 -0.83 -11.89
N LYS A 440 20.27 -1.21 -11.69
CA LYS A 440 20.87 -2.44 -12.25
C LYS A 440 20.22 -3.73 -11.73
N ILE A 441 19.89 -3.78 -10.44
CA ILE A 441 19.21 -4.94 -9.86
C ILE A 441 17.76 -4.98 -10.39
N ARG A 442 17.06 -3.84 -10.40
CA ARG A 442 15.67 -3.72 -10.89
C ARG A 442 15.52 -4.21 -12.32
N SER A 443 16.39 -3.75 -13.23
CA SER A 443 16.31 -4.11 -14.66
C SER A 443 16.46 -5.61 -14.93
N ARG A 444 17.07 -6.35 -13.99
CA ARG A 444 17.29 -7.80 -14.11
C ARG A 444 16.33 -8.64 -13.28
N THR A 445 15.57 -8.05 -12.36
CA THR A 445 14.79 -8.82 -11.38
C THR A 445 13.33 -8.40 -11.27
N ASN A 446 12.85 -7.36 -11.96
CA ASN A 446 11.49 -6.81 -11.78
C ASN A 446 10.34 -7.81 -12.01
N HIS A 447 10.56 -8.82 -12.85
CA HIS A 447 9.58 -9.83 -13.26
C HIS A 447 9.42 -10.97 -12.23
N LEU A 448 10.25 -11.00 -11.18
CA LEU A 448 10.23 -12.03 -10.14
C LEU A 448 9.12 -11.77 -9.12
N LYS A 449 7.87 -12.01 -9.53
CA LYS A 449 6.69 -11.84 -8.69
C LYS A 449 6.83 -12.53 -7.34
N GLY A 450 6.57 -11.79 -6.27
CA GLY A 450 6.59 -12.32 -4.91
C GLY A 450 7.97 -12.29 -4.25
N VAL A 451 9.05 -11.96 -4.98
CA VAL A 451 10.38 -11.81 -4.42
C VAL A 451 10.57 -10.41 -3.84
N LYS A 452 11.12 -10.32 -2.63
CA LYS A 452 11.52 -9.07 -1.97
C LYS A 452 13.03 -8.95 -1.90
N ILE A 453 13.58 -7.86 -2.42
CA ILE A 453 15.03 -7.60 -2.45
C ILE A 453 15.36 -6.34 -1.66
N GLY A 454 16.16 -6.51 -0.61
CA GLY A 454 16.71 -5.44 0.21
C GLY A 454 18.03 -4.91 -0.37
N ILE A 455 18.16 -3.61 -0.57
CA ILE A 455 19.36 -2.97 -1.14
C ILE A 455 19.84 -1.87 -0.19
N MET A 456 20.94 -2.12 0.50
CA MET A 456 21.35 -1.29 1.64
C MET A 456 22.75 -0.73 1.44
N GLY A 457 22.86 0.59 1.56
CA GLY A 457 24.10 1.33 1.34
C GLY A 457 25.22 1.03 2.34
N CYS A 458 24.90 0.53 3.54
CA CYS A 458 25.86 0.27 4.60
C CYS A 458 25.50 -0.94 5.48
N ILE A 459 26.52 -1.54 6.10
CA ILE A 459 26.37 -2.69 7.01
C ILE A 459 25.77 -2.33 8.38
N VAL A 460 25.76 -1.05 8.74
CA VAL A 460 25.39 -0.63 10.10
C VAL A 460 23.90 -0.78 10.34
N ASN A 461 23.07 -0.22 9.47
CA ASN A 461 21.62 -0.35 9.56
C ASN A 461 21.06 -1.38 8.57
N GLY A 462 21.79 -1.67 7.48
CA GLY A 462 21.29 -2.46 6.37
C GLY A 462 20.67 -3.81 6.77
N PRO A 463 21.34 -4.65 7.59
CA PRO A 463 20.77 -5.93 8.00
C PRO A 463 19.45 -5.84 8.77
N GLY A 464 19.23 -4.76 9.52
CA GLY A 464 17.98 -4.51 10.21
C GLY A 464 16.90 -3.97 9.28
N GLU A 465 17.22 -2.97 8.47
CA GLU A 465 16.33 -2.35 7.49
C GLU A 465 15.76 -3.40 6.50
N MET A 466 16.59 -4.32 6.02
CA MET A 466 16.15 -5.38 5.09
C MET A 466 15.57 -6.63 5.76
N ALA A 467 15.23 -6.58 7.04
CA ALA A 467 14.76 -7.74 7.81
C ALA A 467 13.55 -8.47 7.19
N ASP A 468 12.72 -7.75 6.42
CA ASP A 468 11.53 -8.26 5.72
C ASP A 468 11.81 -8.64 4.24
N ALA A 469 13.06 -8.59 3.79
CA ALA A 469 13.45 -9.01 2.44
C ALA A 469 13.77 -10.52 2.39
N ASP A 470 13.53 -11.14 1.24
CA ASP A 470 13.95 -12.52 0.98
C ASP A 470 15.45 -12.59 0.67
N TYR A 471 15.96 -11.56 -0.02
CA TYR A 471 17.37 -11.43 -0.38
C TYR A 471 17.90 -10.05 0.00
N GLY A 472 19.14 -10.00 0.49
CA GLY A 472 19.80 -8.75 0.88
C GLY A 472 21.07 -8.48 0.10
N TYR A 473 21.22 -7.25 -0.38
CA TYR A 473 22.42 -6.70 -1.01
C TYR A 473 22.93 -5.55 -0.15
N VAL A 474 23.98 -5.79 0.66
CA VAL A 474 24.44 -4.83 1.68
C VAL A 474 25.88 -4.41 1.44
N GLY A 475 26.14 -3.10 1.41
CA GLY A 475 27.48 -2.54 1.37
C GLY A 475 28.26 -2.86 2.66
N SER A 476 29.25 -3.75 2.59
CA SER A 476 30.09 -4.12 3.74
C SER A 476 31.45 -3.42 3.78
N GLY A 477 31.83 -2.75 2.69
CA GLY A 477 33.07 -1.99 2.55
C GLY A 477 33.14 -1.31 1.19
N PRO A 478 34.09 -0.38 0.96
CA PRO A 478 34.32 0.19 -0.38
C PRO A 478 34.54 -0.92 -1.42
N GLY A 479 33.67 -0.96 -2.44
CA GLY A 479 33.70 -1.99 -3.50
C GLY A 479 33.37 -3.42 -3.03
N ARG A 480 32.79 -3.59 -1.84
CA ARG A 480 32.51 -4.89 -1.22
C ARG A 480 31.06 -4.99 -0.78
N ILE A 481 30.41 -6.08 -1.18
CA ILE A 481 29.01 -6.39 -0.90
C ILE A 481 28.92 -7.69 -0.11
N THR A 482 28.00 -7.74 0.84
CA THR A 482 27.59 -8.97 1.51
C THR A 482 26.17 -9.31 1.10
N LEU A 483 25.96 -10.55 0.67
CA LEU A 483 24.68 -11.09 0.24
C LEU A 483 24.04 -11.90 1.35
N TYR A 484 22.73 -11.75 1.49
CA TYR A 484 21.94 -12.37 2.54
C TYR A 484 20.75 -13.13 1.94
N ARG A 485 20.35 -14.21 2.64
CA ARG A 485 19.06 -14.88 2.49
C ARG A 485 18.29 -14.59 3.76
N SER A 486 17.24 -13.79 3.65
CA SER A 486 16.58 -13.14 4.77
C SER A 486 17.62 -12.47 5.69
N LYS A 487 17.69 -12.85 6.97
CA LYS A 487 18.65 -12.31 7.93
C LYS A 487 20.01 -13.05 7.93
N THR A 488 20.15 -14.13 7.16
CA THR A 488 21.32 -15.00 7.16
C THR A 488 22.33 -14.56 6.12
N VAL A 489 23.58 -14.33 6.52
CA VAL A 489 24.68 -14.02 5.60
C VAL A 489 25.02 -15.25 4.76
N VAL A 490 25.01 -15.14 3.44
CA VAL A 490 25.34 -16.25 2.51
C VAL A 490 26.70 -16.05 1.85
N LYS A 491 26.98 -14.86 1.31
CA LYS A 491 28.26 -14.55 0.66
C LYS A 491 28.83 -13.25 1.24
N LYS A 492 30.06 -13.26 1.76
CA LYS A 492 30.72 -12.09 2.37
C LYS A 492 31.72 -11.46 1.42
N ASN A 493 31.81 -10.13 1.42
CA ASN A 493 32.84 -9.35 0.72
C ASN A 493 32.97 -9.66 -0.79
N VAL A 494 31.84 -9.93 -1.44
CA VAL A 494 31.74 -10.09 -2.89
C VAL A 494 32.16 -8.76 -3.55
N PRO A 495 33.06 -8.76 -4.56
CA PRO A 495 33.38 -7.56 -5.31
C PRO A 495 32.12 -6.96 -5.95
N SER A 496 31.89 -5.65 -5.80
CA SER A 496 30.67 -4.97 -6.28
C SER A 496 30.38 -5.23 -7.76
N ALA A 497 31.42 -5.31 -8.59
CA ALA A 497 31.32 -5.61 -10.02
C ALA A 497 30.68 -6.98 -10.35
N GLN A 498 30.75 -7.94 -9.43
CA GLN A 498 30.20 -9.30 -9.60
C GLN A 498 28.98 -9.55 -8.70
N ALA A 499 28.67 -8.61 -7.79
CA ALA A 499 27.70 -8.84 -6.74
C ALA A 499 26.26 -8.95 -7.26
N VAL A 500 25.92 -8.26 -8.36
CA VAL A 500 24.59 -8.37 -9.00
C VAL A 500 24.40 -9.76 -9.60
N ASP A 501 25.41 -10.30 -10.30
CA ASP A 501 25.34 -11.67 -10.82
C ASP A 501 25.27 -12.69 -9.68
N ALA A 502 26.09 -12.51 -8.64
CA ALA A 502 26.07 -13.40 -7.48
C ALA A 502 24.74 -13.39 -6.72
N LEU A 503 24.01 -12.25 -6.71
CA LEU A 503 22.65 -12.14 -6.18
C LEU A 503 21.67 -12.94 -7.03
N ILE A 504 21.76 -12.83 -8.36
CA ILE A 504 20.87 -13.55 -9.27
C ILE A 504 21.11 -15.06 -9.20
N ASP A 505 22.37 -15.48 -9.11
CA ASP A 505 22.71 -16.89 -8.93
C ASP A 505 22.16 -17.41 -7.60
N LEU A 506 22.19 -16.61 -6.53
CA LEU A 506 21.56 -16.97 -5.26
C LEU A 506 20.04 -17.18 -5.40
N ILE A 507 19.36 -16.29 -6.13
CA ILE A 507 17.92 -16.41 -6.39
C ILE A 507 17.61 -17.66 -7.23
N ARG A 508 18.47 -18.00 -8.20
CA ARG A 508 18.37 -19.23 -9.00
C ARG A 508 18.59 -20.49 -8.18
N GLU A 509 19.62 -20.49 -7.32
CA GLU A 509 19.93 -21.59 -6.40
C GLU A 509 18.72 -21.95 -5.53
N ASP A 510 17.93 -20.94 -5.13
CA ASP A 510 16.73 -21.10 -4.31
C ASP A 510 15.46 -21.44 -5.11
N GLY A 511 15.55 -21.58 -6.44
CA GLY A 511 14.42 -21.91 -7.31
C GLY A 511 13.41 -20.78 -7.50
N ASN A 512 13.76 -19.55 -7.11
CA ASN A 512 12.89 -18.37 -7.17
C ASN A 512 13.12 -17.53 -8.44
N TRP A 513 13.97 -18.00 -9.35
CA TRP A 513 14.22 -17.35 -10.63
C TRP A 513 13.26 -17.87 -11.71
N ILE A 514 12.66 -16.94 -12.44
CA ILE A 514 11.84 -17.20 -13.62
C ILE A 514 12.49 -16.43 -14.76
N GLU A 515 12.68 -17.04 -15.93
CA GLU A 515 13.24 -16.32 -17.07
C GLU A 515 12.27 -15.23 -17.55
N SER A 516 12.81 -14.04 -17.86
CA SER A 516 11.99 -12.93 -18.36
C SER A 516 11.39 -13.29 -19.71
N THR A 517 10.07 -13.12 -19.84
CA THR A 517 9.33 -13.28 -21.09
C THR A 517 9.64 -12.22 -22.13
N ASP A 518 10.33 -11.12 -21.76
CA ASP A 518 10.71 -10.04 -22.68
C ASP A 518 12.00 -10.36 -23.48
N LEU A 519 12.60 -11.55 -23.30
CA LEU A 519 13.78 -12.04 -24.02
C LEU A 519 13.48 -13.15 -25.05
N GLN A 520 12.20 -13.41 -25.35
CA GLN A 520 11.74 -14.24 -26.48
C GLN A 520 10.87 -13.41 -27.42
#